data_AF-A0A970IGX5-F1
#
_entry.id   AF-A0A970IGX5-F1
#
_cell.length_a   1.000
_cell.length_b   1.000
_cell.length_c   1.000
_cell.angle_alpha   90.00
_cell.angle_beta   90.00
_cell.angle_gamma   90.00
#
_symmetry.space_group_name_H-M   'P 1'
#
loop_
_entity.id
_entity.type
_entity.pdbx_description
1 polymer ?
#
loop_
_entity_poly.entity_id
_entity_poly.type
_entity_poly.pdbx_seq_one_letter_code
_entity_poly.pdbx_strand_id
1 'polypeptide(L)'
;MKLLKIIKNGIITENPTFRLVLGMCPTLAVTTAAANGIGMGLATAFVLVFSNLVVALIKDFVPKQVRIPAYIVVAATFVTVVD
;
A
#
# COMPACT_ATOMS: atom_id res chain seq x y z
N MET A 1 -2.75 -8.86 -31.85
CA MET A 1 -3.33 -9.69 -30.77
C MET A 1 -2.32 -10.11 -29.66
N LYS A 2 -1.15 -9.47 -29.50
CA LYS A 2 -0.19 -9.78 -28.41
C LYS A 2 -0.33 -8.87 -27.16
N LEU A 3 -0.77 -7.63 -27.32
CA LEU A 3 -0.92 -6.67 -26.20
C LEU A 3 -1.93 -7.11 -25.15
N LEU A 4 -3.10 -7.60 -25.56
CA LEU A 4 -4.15 -8.06 -24.63
C LEU A 4 -3.67 -9.24 -23.76
N LYS A 5 -2.81 -10.10 -24.29
CA LYS A 5 -2.23 -11.23 -23.55
C LYS A 5 -1.17 -10.76 -22.55
N ILE A 6 -0.38 -9.76 -22.90
CA ILE A 6 0.63 -9.15 -22.01
C ILE A 6 -0.05 -8.38 -20.87
N ILE A 7 -1.09 -7.60 -21.16
CA ILE A 7 -1.86 -6.88 -20.14
C ILE A 7 -2.59 -7.87 -19.21
N LYS A 8 -3.22 -8.91 -19.76
CA LYS A 8 -3.88 -9.95 -18.95
C LYS A 8 -2.88 -10.72 -18.09
N ASN A 9 -1.67 -10.98 -18.60
CA ASN A 9 -0.61 -11.61 -17.82
C ASN A 9 -0.06 -10.72 -16.71
N GLY A 10 0.14 -9.43 -16.97
CA GLY A 10 0.65 -8.48 -15.99
C GLY A 10 -0.33 -8.15 -14.86
N ILE A 11 -1.64 -8.19 -15.11
CA ILE A 11 -2.67 -7.85 -14.11
C ILE A 11 -3.11 -9.08 -13.31
N ILE A 12 -3.33 -10.24 -13.96
CA ILE A 12 -4.03 -11.36 -13.33
C ILE A 12 -3.09 -12.51 -12.97
N THR A 13 -2.19 -12.91 -13.88
CA THR A 13 -1.38 -14.12 -13.70
C THR A 13 -0.05 -13.87 -12.99
N GLU A 14 0.56 -12.69 -13.14
CA GLU A 14 1.87 -12.35 -12.57
C GLU A 14 1.82 -11.27 -11.49
N ASN A 15 0.67 -10.60 -11.25
CA ASN A 15 0.58 -9.60 -10.20
C ASN A 15 0.45 -10.27 -8.82
N PRO A 16 1.44 -10.15 -7.92
CA PRO A 16 1.37 -10.76 -6.59
C PRO A 16 0.20 -10.23 -5.75
N THR A 17 -0.30 -9.03 -6.04
CA THR A 17 -1.49 -8.46 -5.38
C THR A 17 -2.74 -9.30 -5.63
N PHE A 18 -2.92 -9.78 -6.86
CA PHE A 18 -4.07 -10.61 -7.24
C PHE A 18 -3.83 -12.12 -7.02
N ARG A 19 -2.60 -12.60 -7.19
CA ARG A 19 -2.28 -14.03 -7.08
C ARG A 19 -2.01 -14.48 -5.65
N LEU A 20 -1.32 -13.67 -4.86
CA LEU A 20 -1.01 -13.95 -3.45
C LEU A 20 -2.03 -13.29 -2.49
N VAL A 21 -2.97 -12.53 -3.06
CA VAL A 21 -4.05 -11.87 -2.31
C VAL A 21 -3.51 -10.98 -1.18
N LEU A 22 -2.47 -10.19 -1.49
CA LEU A 22 -1.85 -9.27 -0.53
C LEU A 22 -2.77 -8.07 -0.29
N GLY A 23 -2.98 -7.71 0.98
CA GLY A 23 -3.80 -6.55 1.35
C GLY A 23 -5.30 -6.82 1.47
N MET A 24 -5.71 -8.03 1.86
CA MET A 24 -7.13 -8.39 2.04
C MET A 24 -7.81 -7.82 3.28
N CYS A 25 -7.02 -7.46 4.30
CA CYS A 25 -7.57 -6.93 5.55
C CYS A 25 -8.45 -5.67 5.32
N PRO A 26 -7.98 -4.64 4.57
CA PRO A 26 -8.83 -3.47 4.31
C PRO A 26 -9.98 -3.76 3.34
N THR A 27 -9.81 -4.66 2.37
CA THR A 27 -10.88 -4.97 1.39
C THR A 27 -12.05 -5.69 2.04
N LEU A 28 -11.80 -6.59 2.98
CA LEU A 28 -12.84 -7.25 3.79
C LEU A 28 -13.58 -6.23 4.68
N ALA A 29 -12.86 -5.28 5.28
CA ALA A 29 -13.42 -4.27 6.19
C ALA A 29 -14.39 -3.30 5.50
N VAL A 30 -14.15 -2.94 4.23
CA VAL A 30 -14.95 -1.92 3.51
C VAL A 30 -16.09 -2.49 2.66
N THR A 31 -16.37 -3.80 2.74
CA THR A 31 -17.47 -4.46 1.99
C THR A 31 -18.86 -3.95 2.37
N THR A 32 -19.01 -3.27 3.51
CA THR A 32 -20.29 -2.79 4.04
C THR A 32 -20.80 -1.53 3.33
N ALA A 33 -19.91 -0.62 2.92
CA ALA A 33 -20.30 0.62 2.26
C ALA A 33 -19.25 1.11 1.26
N ALA A 34 -19.70 1.46 0.05
CA ALA A 34 -18.84 2.03 -0.99
C ALA A 34 -18.20 3.36 -0.54
N ALA A 35 -18.89 4.15 0.28
CA ALA A 35 -18.37 5.39 0.84
C ALA A 35 -17.15 5.14 1.76
N ASN A 36 -17.19 4.08 2.58
CA ASN A 36 -16.09 3.72 3.47
C ASN A 36 -14.88 3.22 2.67
N GLY A 37 -15.11 2.48 1.59
CA GLY A 37 -14.05 2.02 0.69
C GLY A 37 -13.31 3.17 0.00
N ILE A 38 -14.04 4.16 -0.50
CA ILE A 38 -13.46 5.36 -1.12
C ILE A 38 -12.72 6.20 -0.07
N GLY A 39 -13.30 6.37 1.12
CA GLY A 39 -12.65 7.09 2.23
C GLY A 39 -11.33 6.47 2.65
N MET A 40 -11.31 5.15 2.86
CA MET A 40 -10.10 4.41 3.26
C MET A 40 -9.04 4.41 2.14
N GLY A 41 -9.45 4.31 0.87
CA GLY A 41 -8.53 4.40 -0.28
C GLY A 41 -7.89 5.79 -0.43
N LEU A 42 -8.66 6.86 -0.27
CA LEU A 42 -8.15 8.24 -0.28
C LEU A 42 -7.23 8.52 0.91
N ALA A 43 -7.63 8.09 2.10
CA ALA A 43 -6.83 8.22 3.32
C ALA A 43 -5.46 7.53 3.16
N THR A 44 -5.45 6.28 2.69
CA THR A 44 -4.20 5.52 2.49
C THR A 44 -3.34 6.10 1.36
N ALA A 45 -3.94 6.60 0.27
CA ALA A 45 -3.20 7.29 -0.79
C ALA A 45 -2.48 8.54 -0.26
N PHE A 46 -3.16 9.34 0.57
CA PHE A 46 -2.57 10.51 1.21
C PHE A 46 -1.43 10.11 2.16
N VAL A 47 -1.66 9.12 3.04
CA VAL A 47 -0.64 8.62 3.97
C VAL A 47 0.60 8.09 3.22
N LEU A 48 0.43 7.37 2.12
CA LEU A 48 1.54 6.83 1.32
C LEU A 48 2.42 7.93 0.71
N VAL A 49 1.82 9.03 0.25
CA VAL A 49 2.57 10.17 -0.31
C VAL A 49 3.41 10.83 0.78
N PHE A 50 2.81 11.11 1.94
CA PHE A 50 3.51 11.73 3.07
C PHE A 50 4.57 10.82 3.68
N SER A 51 4.27 9.53 3.84
CA SER A 51 5.21 8.54 4.37
C SER A 51 6.44 8.40 3.47
N ASN A 52 6.28 8.37 2.14
CA ASN A 52 7.43 8.32 1.21
C ASN A 52 8.30 9.57 1.29
N LEU A 53 7.71 10.75 1.50
CA LEU A 53 8.46 12.00 1.67
C LEU A 53 9.35 11.95 2.92
N VAL A 54 8.78 11.48 4.04
CA VAL A 54 9.51 11.36 5.32
C VAL A 54 10.55 10.23 5.27
N VAL A 55 10.22 9.10 4.64
CA VAL A 55 11.16 7.99 4.45
C VAL A 55 12.36 8.42 3.62
N ALA A 56 12.17 9.24 2.58
CA ALA A 56 13.27 9.76 1.77
C ALA A 56 14.27 10.60 2.58
N LEU A 57 13.80 11.36 3.57
CA LEU A 57 14.63 12.18 4.47
C LEU A 57 15.38 11.35 5.52
N ILE A 58 14.77 10.25 5.97
CA ILE A 58 15.32 9.40 7.04
C ILE A 58 16.22 8.29 6.50
N LYS A 59 16.13 7.95 5.19
CA LYS A 59 16.79 6.77 4.60
C LYS A 59 18.30 6.69 4.87
N ASP A 60 18.98 7.83 4.94
CA ASP A 60 20.45 7.88 5.02
C ASP A 60 20.96 7.58 6.44
N PHE A 61 20.09 7.66 7.46
CA PHE A 61 20.43 7.40 8.86
C PHE A 61 20.08 5.97 9.31
N VAL A 62 19.35 5.19 8.50
CA VAL A 62 18.78 3.90 8.92
C VAL A 62 19.71 2.72 8.57
N PRO A 63 20.18 1.93 9.56
CA PRO A 63 21.00 0.76 9.30
C PRO A 63 20.21 -0.35 8.58
N LYS A 64 20.87 -1.07 7.66
CA LYS A 64 20.25 -2.04 6.74
C LYS A 64 19.41 -3.14 7.43
N GLN A 65 19.76 -3.49 8.67
CA GLN A 65 19.06 -4.52 9.45
C GLN A 65 17.65 -4.08 9.91
N VAL A 66 17.42 -2.78 10.10
CA VAL A 66 16.15 -2.27 10.64
C VAL A 66 15.31 -1.48 9.63
N ARG A 67 15.68 -1.48 8.34
CA ARG A 67 14.98 -0.71 7.30
C ARG A 67 13.50 -1.09 7.16
N ILE A 68 13.18 -2.39 7.20
CA ILE A 68 11.82 -2.90 7.02
C ILE A 68 10.93 -2.47 8.19
N PRO A 69 11.28 -2.77 9.46
CA PRO A 69 10.47 -2.33 10.60
C PRO A 69 10.40 -0.81 10.72
N ALA A 70 11.48 -0.07 10.44
CA ALA A 70 11.47 1.40 10.51
C ALA A 70 10.44 2.02 9.55
N TYR A 71 10.39 1.56 8.29
CA TYR A 71 9.43 2.10 7.31
C TYR A 71 7.99 1.73 7.65
N ILE A 72 7.75 0.55 8.21
CA ILE A 72 6.42 0.13 8.68
C ILE A 72 5.97 1.00 9.85
N VAL A 73 6.85 1.30 10.82
CA VAL A 73 6.51 2.17 11.96
C VAL A 73 6.18 3.58 11.50
N VAL A 74 6.94 4.17 10.57
CA VAL A 74 6.62 5.48 10.00
C VAL A 74 5.24 5.45 9.36
N ALA A 75 4.95 4.48 8.50
CA ALA A 75 3.63 4.35 7.89
C ALA A 75 2.51 4.16 8.94
N ALA A 76 2.73 3.33 9.96
CA ALA A 76 1.76 3.09 11.02
C ALA A 76 1.42 4.37 11.80
N THR A 77 2.43 5.16 12.17
CA THR A 77 2.21 6.42 12.89
C THR A 77 1.39 7.42 12.08
N PHE A 78 1.59 7.50 10.77
CA PHE A 78 0.78 8.35 9.90
C PHE A 78 -0.67 7.84 9.78
N VAL A 79 -0.87 6.52 9.69
CA VAL A 79 -2.22 5.95 9.68
C VAL A 79 -2.96 6.26 10.99
N THR A 80 -2.30 6.12 12.15
CA THR A 80 -2.91 6.44 13.46
C THR A 80 -3.31 7.91 13.62
N VAL A 81 -2.74 8.83 12.84
CA VAL A 81 -3.13 10.25 12.87
C VAL A 81 -4.33 10.52 11.94
N VAL A 82 -4.52 9.69 10.93
CA VAL A 82 -5.59 9.83 9.92
C VAL A 82 -6.84 9.03 10.28
N ASP A 83 -6.67 7.90 10.97
CA ASP A 83 -7.73 7.08 11.59
C ASP A 83 -8.26 7.76 12.87
#